data_AF-A0A382UPR9-F1
#
_entry.id   AF-A0A382UPR9-F1
#
_cell.length_a   1.000
_cell.length_b   1.000
_cell.length_c   1.000
_cell.angle_alpha   90.00
_cell.angle_beta   90.00
_cell.angle_gamma   90.00
#
_symmetry.space_group_name_H-M   'P 1'
#
loop_
_entity.id
_entity.type
_entity.pdbx_description
1 polymer ?
#
loop_
_entity_poly.entity_id
_entity_poly.type
_entity_poly.pdbx_seq_one_letter_code
_entity_poly.pdbx_strand_id
1 'polypeptide(L)'
;MSEIYINHLKENIKGYHLLNDSVLNETNWGVITKMTMEKTLPEKRTVEYMTKTSKISSTINLSSYRLTNSCDSVKDLVKEIDENRSPSGDMMYFVLLKKEDKLQYRYQFFIIPHSLAMFQAKNYKWNPTFGKSGKYKGIQNGWKGDFDGDSDAQMKISFGTTYQLWYCFRASELTDYKVCEFIVEKPARTLTYGDIWSLSKQSLT
;
A
#
# COMPACT_ATOMS: atom_id res chain seq x y z
N MET A 1 4.76 -9.69 -15.37
CA MET A 1 4.17 -10.60 -14.35
C MET A 1 3.30 -11.61 -15.08
N SER A 2 3.33 -12.89 -14.70
CA SER A 2 2.60 -13.92 -15.46
C SER A 2 1.09 -13.85 -15.23
N GLU A 3 0.31 -14.29 -16.20
CA GLU A 3 -1.14 -14.44 -16.06
C GLU A 3 -1.50 -15.39 -14.90
N ILE A 4 -0.68 -16.42 -14.68
CA ILE A 4 -0.79 -17.36 -13.57
C ILE A 4 -0.76 -16.62 -12.21
N TYR A 5 0.12 -15.64 -12.05
CA TYR A 5 0.17 -14.81 -10.82
C TYR A 5 -1.15 -14.06 -10.62
N ILE A 6 -1.62 -13.39 -11.68
CA ILE A 6 -2.82 -12.55 -11.61
C ILE A 6 -4.05 -13.40 -11.27
N ASN A 7 -4.15 -14.61 -11.83
CA ASN A 7 -5.26 -15.52 -11.55
C ASN A 7 -5.25 -16.01 -10.10
N HIS A 8 -4.10 -16.45 -9.59
CA HIS A 8 -3.96 -16.83 -8.18
C HIS A 8 -4.25 -15.68 -7.22
N LEU A 9 -3.82 -14.47 -7.57
CA LEU A 9 -4.13 -13.27 -6.79
C LEU A 9 -5.64 -13.06 -6.67
N LYS A 10 -6.36 -13.13 -7.80
CA LYS A 10 -7.82 -12.97 -7.86
C LYS A 10 -8.53 -14.06 -7.06
N GLU A 11 -8.08 -15.31 -7.15
CA GLU A 11 -8.64 -16.43 -6.40
C GLU A 11 -8.46 -16.26 -4.89
N ASN A 12 -7.27 -15.89 -4.45
CA ASN A 12 -7.00 -15.64 -3.03
C ASN A 12 -7.86 -14.51 -2.47
N ILE A 13 -8.06 -13.44 -3.24
CA ILE A 13 -8.91 -12.31 -2.83
C ILE A 13 -10.39 -12.71 -2.81
N LYS A 14 -10.86 -13.49 -3.79
CA LYS A 14 -12.22 -14.05 -3.76
C LYS A 14 -12.42 -14.96 -2.54
N GLY A 15 -11.46 -15.85 -2.26
CA GLY A 15 -11.48 -16.73 -1.10
C GLY A 15 -11.53 -15.96 0.22
N TYR A 16 -10.77 -14.87 0.34
CA TYR A 16 -10.85 -13.97 1.49
C TYR A 16 -12.27 -13.45 1.72
N HIS A 17 -12.95 -13.01 0.66
CA HIS A 17 -14.30 -12.47 0.72
C HIS A 17 -15.39 -13.52 0.95
N LEU A 18 -15.10 -14.82 0.78
CA LEU A 18 -16.02 -15.86 1.24
C LEU A 18 -16.12 -15.88 2.77
N LEU A 19 -15.07 -15.43 3.47
CA LEU A 19 -14.96 -15.49 4.93
C LEU A 19 -15.14 -14.12 5.59
N ASN A 20 -14.97 -13.04 4.83
CA ASN A 20 -14.93 -11.68 5.35
C ASN A 20 -15.85 -10.77 4.53
N ASP A 21 -16.57 -9.90 5.21
CA ASP A 21 -17.48 -8.90 4.63
C ASP A 21 -16.86 -7.49 4.61
N SER A 22 -15.53 -7.40 4.69
CA SER A 22 -14.80 -6.14 4.72
C SER A 22 -13.75 -6.08 3.63
N VAL A 23 -13.41 -4.87 3.17
CA VAL A 23 -12.30 -4.70 2.23
C VAL A 23 -10.97 -5.12 2.86
N LEU A 24 -10.10 -5.76 2.06
CA LEU A 24 -8.74 -6.10 2.47
C LEU A 24 -8.00 -4.93 3.10
N ASN A 25 -7.55 -5.10 4.35
CA ASN A 25 -6.59 -4.21 5.00
C ASN A 25 -5.16 -4.52 4.56
N GLU A 26 -4.19 -3.69 4.98
CA GLU A 26 -2.78 -3.84 4.58
C GLU A 26 -2.18 -5.17 5.04
N THR A 27 -2.51 -5.64 6.25
CA THR A 27 -2.04 -6.91 6.79
C THR A 27 -2.49 -8.10 5.94
N ASN A 28 -3.78 -8.19 5.63
CA ASN A 28 -4.34 -9.29 4.83
C ASN A 28 -3.81 -9.24 3.39
N TRP A 29 -3.62 -8.03 2.85
CA TRP A 29 -2.99 -7.84 1.54
C TRP A 29 -1.54 -8.36 1.52
N GLY A 30 -0.76 -8.10 2.56
CA GLY A 30 0.58 -8.65 2.75
C GLY A 30 0.62 -10.17 2.70
N VAL A 31 -0.28 -10.82 3.44
CA VAL A 31 -0.40 -12.29 3.48
C VAL A 31 -0.75 -12.86 2.11
N ILE A 32 -1.78 -12.32 1.45
CA ILE A 32 -2.21 -12.77 0.11
C ILE A 32 -1.09 -12.60 -0.92
N THR A 33 -0.39 -11.47 -0.88
CA THR A 33 0.74 -11.21 -1.79
C THR A 33 1.84 -12.24 -1.59
N LYS A 34 2.23 -12.50 -0.34
CA LYS A 34 3.24 -13.50 0.00
C LYS A 34 2.86 -14.90 -0.52
N MET A 35 1.65 -15.37 -0.20
CA MET A 35 1.15 -16.67 -0.66
C MET A 35 1.11 -16.78 -2.18
N THR A 36 0.70 -15.70 -2.86
CA THR A 36 0.65 -15.66 -4.33
C THR A 36 2.05 -15.74 -4.93
N MET A 37 3.00 -14.99 -4.38
CA MET A 37 4.41 -15.00 -4.81
C MET A 37 5.05 -16.38 -4.61
N GLU A 38 4.90 -16.98 -3.43
CA GLU A 38 5.45 -18.31 -3.11
C GLU A 38 4.95 -19.40 -4.06
N LYS A 39 3.70 -19.31 -4.51
CA LYS A 39 3.11 -20.30 -5.42
C LYS A 39 3.51 -20.11 -6.89
N THR A 40 3.94 -18.92 -7.27
CA THR A 40 4.05 -18.52 -8.69
C THR A 40 5.46 -18.14 -9.12
N LEU A 41 6.34 -17.82 -8.18
CA LEU A 41 7.74 -17.55 -8.45
C LEU A 41 8.58 -18.81 -8.23
N PRO A 42 9.54 -19.09 -9.13
CA PRO A 42 10.51 -20.16 -8.91
C PRO A 42 11.38 -19.84 -7.67
N GLU A 43 11.80 -20.88 -6.94
CA GLU A 43 12.41 -20.88 -5.58
C GLU A 43 13.73 -20.07 -5.39
N LYS A 44 14.08 -19.11 -6.26
CA LYS A 44 15.38 -18.40 -6.19
C LYS A 44 15.33 -16.88 -6.36
N ARG A 45 14.15 -16.26 -6.43
CA ARG A 45 14.07 -14.79 -6.51
C ARG A 45 13.49 -14.20 -5.24
N THR A 46 14.36 -13.71 -4.37
CA THR A 46 13.97 -12.80 -3.30
C THR A 46 13.73 -11.43 -3.92
N VAL A 47 12.47 -11.02 -4.01
CA VAL A 47 12.10 -9.65 -4.38
C VAL A 47 11.79 -8.91 -3.09
N GLU A 48 12.46 -7.79 -2.84
CA GLU A 48 12.10 -6.90 -1.73
C GLU A 48 10.86 -6.09 -2.11
N TYR A 49 9.79 -6.20 -1.32
CA TYR A 49 8.56 -5.47 -1.58
C TYR A 49 7.90 -4.93 -0.31
N MET A 50 7.12 -3.86 -0.48
CA MET A 50 6.19 -3.36 0.52
C MET A 50 4.77 -3.42 0.00
N THR A 51 3.89 -4.08 0.74
CA THR A 51 2.46 -4.12 0.45
C THR A 51 1.78 -2.91 1.05
N LYS A 52 1.02 -2.16 0.25
CA LYS A 52 0.25 -0.99 0.68
C LYS A 52 -1.17 -1.05 0.18
N THR A 53 -2.09 -0.44 0.93
CA THR A 53 -3.48 -0.34 0.50
C THR A 53 -4.01 1.07 0.66
N SER A 54 -4.94 1.47 -0.19
CA SER A 54 -5.67 2.73 -0.02
C SER A 54 -7.07 2.62 -0.61
N LYS A 55 -7.92 3.59 -0.27
CA LYS A 55 -9.23 3.71 -0.92
C LYS A 55 -9.03 4.35 -2.30
N ILE A 56 -9.83 3.92 -3.28
CA ILE A 56 -9.87 4.60 -4.58
C ILE A 56 -10.55 5.96 -4.38
N SER A 57 -9.78 7.02 -4.61
CA SER A 57 -10.22 8.41 -4.62
C SER A 57 -9.39 9.20 -5.64
N SER A 58 -9.78 10.45 -5.91
CA SER A 58 -9.02 11.33 -6.82
C SER A 58 -7.56 11.49 -6.38
N THR A 59 -7.36 11.67 -5.07
CA THR A 59 -6.06 11.64 -4.40
C THR A 59 -5.89 10.34 -3.65
N ILE A 60 -4.80 9.63 -3.88
CA ILE A 60 -4.39 8.45 -3.14
C ILE A 60 -3.47 8.90 -2.01
N ASN A 61 -3.73 8.40 -0.80
CA ASN A 61 -2.82 8.52 0.32
C ASN A 61 -2.27 7.13 0.64
N LEU A 62 -0.96 6.93 0.49
CA LEU A 62 -0.27 5.71 0.87
C LEU A 62 0.55 5.97 2.13
N SER A 63 0.18 5.31 3.22
CA SER A 63 1.03 5.25 4.41
C SER A 63 2.27 4.45 4.08
N SER A 64 3.43 5.07 4.23
CA SER A 64 4.71 4.42 4.01
C SER A 64 5.22 3.76 5.30
N TYR A 65 6.53 3.72 5.50
CA TYR A 65 7.20 3.31 6.72
C TYR A 65 7.12 4.38 7.82
N ARG A 66 7.40 3.97 9.05
CA ARG A 66 7.65 4.86 10.18
C ARG A 66 9.14 5.15 10.24
N LEU A 67 9.53 6.41 10.33
CA LEU A 67 10.95 6.72 10.49
C LEU A 67 11.47 6.11 11.79
N THR A 68 12.67 5.56 11.73
CA THR A 68 13.32 4.94 12.88
C THR A 68 14.09 5.95 13.73
N ASN A 69 14.53 7.04 13.08
CA ASN A 69 15.30 8.11 13.70
C ASN A 69 14.50 9.42 13.74
N SER A 70 14.71 10.21 14.79
CA SER A 70 14.27 11.61 14.81
C SER A 70 15.03 12.39 13.74
N CYS A 71 14.30 13.03 12.83
CA CYS A 71 14.88 13.84 11.77
C CYS A 71 14.76 15.32 12.14
N ASP A 72 15.83 15.87 12.72
CA ASP A 72 15.87 17.26 13.19
C ASP A 72 16.01 18.26 12.04
N SER A 73 16.52 17.81 10.89
CA SER A 73 16.66 18.61 9.68
C SER A 73 16.05 17.93 8.45
N VAL A 74 15.77 18.72 7.40
CA VAL A 74 15.37 18.19 6.09
C VAL A 74 16.44 17.27 5.51
N LYS A 75 17.72 17.55 5.76
CA LYS A 75 18.83 16.72 5.29
C LYS A 75 18.75 15.31 5.90
N ASP A 76 18.49 15.22 7.20
CA ASP A 76 18.34 13.94 7.90
C ASP A 76 17.10 13.19 7.41
N LEU A 77 16.00 13.92 7.17
CA LEU A 77 14.78 13.37 6.61
C LEU A 77 15.01 12.73 5.23
N VAL A 78 15.67 13.47 4.32
CA VAL A 78 15.97 12.98 2.97
C VAL A 78 16.89 11.76 3.04
N LYS A 79 17.92 11.80 3.89
CA LYS A 79 18.82 10.67 4.09
C LYS A 79 18.09 9.42 4.60
N GLU A 80 17.22 9.57 5.60
CA GLU A 80 16.44 8.45 6.15
C GLU A 80 15.47 7.86 5.11
N ILE A 81 14.89 8.67 4.22
CA ILE A 81 13.95 8.21 3.19
C ILE A 81 14.65 7.59 1.99
N ASP A 82 15.67 8.25 1.44
CA ASP A 82 16.25 7.87 0.16
C ASP A 82 17.41 6.88 0.31
N GLU A 83 18.22 6.98 1.37
CA GLU A 83 19.43 6.17 1.53
C GLU A 83 19.20 4.94 2.42
N ASN A 84 18.59 5.12 3.60
CA ASN A 84 18.48 4.05 4.58
C ASN A 84 17.42 2.99 4.22
N ARG A 85 16.45 3.36 3.37
CA ARG A 85 15.25 2.56 3.17
C ARG A 85 15.37 1.49 2.08
N SER A 86 16.05 1.81 0.99
CA SER A 86 16.26 0.87 -0.10
C SER A 86 17.74 0.88 -0.48
N PRO A 87 18.61 0.28 0.35
CA PRO A 87 20.04 0.20 0.06
C PRO A 87 20.32 -0.49 -1.28
N SER A 88 19.43 -1.41 -1.68
CA SER A 88 19.49 -2.19 -2.91
C SER A 88 18.96 -1.44 -4.14
N GLY A 89 18.11 -0.42 -3.98
CA GLY A 89 17.44 0.28 -5.09
C GLY A 89 16.36 -0.52 -5.83
N ASP A 90 16.29 -1.84 -5.63
CA ASP A 90 15.42 -2.77 -6.36
C ASP A 90 14.05 -3.03 -5.69
N MET A 91 13.75 -2.26 -4.65
CA MET A 91 12.51 -2.42 -3.88
C MET A 91 11.28 -2.03 -4.70
N MET A 92 10.18 -2.79 -4.53
CA MET A 92 8.91 -2.56 -5.21
C MET A 92 7.77 -2.26 -4.23
N TYR A 93 6.83 -1.39 -4.63
CA TYR A 93 5.56 -1.21 -3.94
C TYR A 93 4.48 -2.04 -4.59
N PHE A 94 3.83 -2.89 -3.80
CA PHE A 94 2.67 -3.68 -4.19
C PHE A 94 1.44 -2.99 -3.63
N VAL A 95 0.81 -2.16 -4.45
CA VAL A 95 -0.28 -1.28 -4.01
C VAL A 95 -1.62 -1.87 -4.44
N LEU A 96 -2.52 -2.06 -3.48
CA LEU A 96 -3.91 -2.45 -3.73
C LEU A 96 -4.83 -1.27 -3.40
N LEU A 97 -5.37 -0.65 -4.43
CA LEU A 97 -6.45 0.33 -4.28
C LEU A 97 -7.78 -0.40 -4.25
N LYS A 98 -8.67 0.02 -3.34
CA LYS A 98 -9.98 -0.61 -3.15
C LYS A 98 -11.12 0.39 -3.13
N LYS A 99 -12.24 0.02 -3.74
CA LYS A 99 -13.52 0.71 -3.60
C LYS A 99 -14.56 -0.31 -3.19
N GLU A 100 -15.37 0.08 -2.22
CA GLU A 100 -16.50 -0.71 -1.76
C GLU A 100 -17.79 -0.06 -2.26
N ASP A 101 -18.61 -0.86 -2.91
CA ASP A 101 -19.98 -0.52 -3.26
C ASP A 101 -20.94 -1.41 -2.44
N LYS A 102 -22.26 -1.22 -2.60
CA LYS A 102 -23.26 -1.99 -1.85
C LYS A 102 -23.21 -3.49 -2.10
N LEU A 103 -22.91 -3.90 -3.34
CA LEU A 103 -22.97 -5.30 -3.78
C LEU A 103 -21.61 -5.89 -4.13
N GLN A 104 -20.57 -5.07 -4.25
CA GLN A 104 -19.30 -5.51 -4.81
C GLN A 104 -18.12 -4.74 -4.22
N TYR A 105 -16.93 -5.34 -4.34
CA TYR A 105 -15.65 -4.71 -4.12
C TYR A 105 -14.91 -4.58 -5.45
N ARG A 106 -14.36 -3.39 -5.72
CA ARG A 106 -13.46 -3.16 -6.85
C ARG A 106 -12.03 -3.04 -6.34
N TYR A 107 -11.12 -3.78 -6.97
CA TYR A 107 -9.70 -3.76 -6.65
C TYR A 107 -8.87 -3.37 -7.87
N GLN A 108 -7.89 -2.51 -7.66
CA GLN A 108 -6.85 -2.18 -8.64
C GLN A 108 -5.49 -2.47 -8.03
N PHE A 109 -4.72 -3.34 -8.68
CA PHE A 109 -3.41 -3.76 -8.23
C PHE A 109 -2.31 -3.11 -9.08
N PHE A 110 -1.33 -2.53 -8.41
CA PHE A 110 -0.19 -1.84 -9.01
C PHE A 110 1.12 -2.40 -8.47
N ILE A 111 2.13 -2.42 -9.33
CA ILE A 111 3.52 -2.69 -8.93
C ILE A 111 4.35 -1.50 -9.36
N ILE A 112 4.85 -0.76 -8.38
CA ILE A 112 5.49 0.53 -8.61
C ILE A 112 6.92 0.47 -8.10
N PRO A 113 7.92 0.82 -8.93
CA PRO A 113 9.30 0.82 -8.49
C PRO A 113 9.54 1.92 -7.44
N HIS A 114 10.29 1.60 -6.39
CA HIS A 114 10.68 2.57 -5.36
C HIS A 114 11.57 3.70 -5.93
N SER A 115 12.29 3.42 -7.03
CA SER A 115 13.14 4.39 -7.73
C SER A 115 12.37 5.50 -8.46
N LEU A 116 11.04 5.41 -8.55
CA LEU A 116 10.24 6.46 -9.18
C LEU A 116 10.41 7.80 -8.45
N ALA A 117 10.58 8.89 -9.21
CA ALA A 117 10.92 10.20 -8.68
C ALA A 117 9.99 10.70 -7.56
N MET A 118 8.69 10.38 -7.63
CA MET A 118 7.70 10.74 -6.60
C MET A 118 7.86 10.01 -5.25
N PHE A 119 8.70 8.99 -5.18
CA PHE A 119 9.04 8.31 -3.93
C PHE A 119 10.40 8.72 -3.37
N GLN A 120 11.10 9.63 -4.06
CA GLN A 120 12.43 10.12 -3.69
C GLN A 120 12.30 11.49 -3.00
N ALA A 121 12.61 11.55 -1.70
CA ALA A 121 12.46 12.72 -0.85
C ALA A 121 13.31 13.91 -1.32
N LYS A 122 14.46 13.67 -1.95
CA LYS A 122 15.31 14.72 -2.54
C LYS A 122 14.62 15.56 -3.62
N ASN A 123 13.55 15.04 -4.23
CA ASN A 123 12.80 15.72 -5.30
C ASN A 123 11.68 16.62 -4.76
N TYR A 124 11.66 16.91 -3.46
CA TYR A 124 10.61 17.68 -2.81
C TYR A 124 11.16 18.95 -2.18
N LYS A 125 10.41 20.03 -2.30
CA LYS A 125 10.60 21.26 -1.54
C LYS A 125 9.92 21.11 -0.18
N TRP A 126 10.71 20.89 0.86
CA TRP A 126 10.22 20.60 2.20
C TRP A 126 9.95 21.87 2.99
N ASN A 127 8.74 21.96 3.54
CA ASN A 127 8.29 23.02 4.42
C ASN A 127 7.92 22.42 5.79
N PRO A 128 8.32 23.04 6.91
CA PRO A 128 7.95 22.58 8.23
C PRO A 128 6.43 22.70 8.41
N THR A 129 5.81 21.71 9.05
CA THR A 129 4.41 21.80 9.47
C THR A 129 4.32 22.12 10.95
N PHE A 130 3.35 22.95 11.33
CA PHE A 130 3.15 23.38 12.71
C PHE A 130 1.77 22.97 13.23
N GLY A 131 1.70 22.66 14.53
CA GLY A 131 0.42 22.39 15.19
C GLY A 131 -0.49 23.62 15.12
N LYS A 132 -1.77 23.39 14.81
CA LYS A 132 -2.76 24.47 14.60
C LYS A 132 -3.47 24.92 15.89
N SER A 133 -3.50 24.08 16.92
CA SER A 133 -4.29 24.32 18.14
C SER A 133 -3.74 23.59 19.38
N GLY A 134 -4.23 24.01 20.54
CA GLY A 134 -3.92 23.38 21.84
C GLY A 134 -2.46 23.50 22.26
N LYS A 135 -1.98 22.51 23.02
CA LYS A 135 -0.60 22.44 23.55
C LYS A 135 0.50 22.39 22.48
N TYR A 136 0.14 22.14 21.22
CA TYR A 136 1.08 22.03 20.10
C TYR A 136 1.00 23.22 19.14
N LYS A 137 0.24 24.26 19.47
CA LYS A 137 0.08 25.44 18.59
C LYS A 137 1.43 26.11 18.37
N GLY A 138 1.85 26.25 17.11
CA GLY A 138 3.11 26.88 16.73
C GLY A 138 4.36 26.00 16.96
N ILE A 139 4.21 24.79 17.49
CA ILE A 139 5.30 23.82 17.61
C ILE A 139 5.38 23.04 16.30
N GLN A 140 6.59 22.92 15.74
CA GLN A 140 6.80 22.10 14.55
C GLN A 140 6.44 20.64 14.87
N ASN A 141 5.61 20.05 14.04
CA ASN A 141 5.07 18.71 14.24
C ASN A 141 5.23 17.82 12.99
N GLY A 142 6.13 18.18 12.08
CA GLY A 142 6.35 17.42 10.86
C GLY A 142 6.98 18.24 9.73
N TRP A 143 6.94 17.63 8.55
CA TRP A 143 7.33 18.24 7.28
C TRP A 143 6.31 17.92 6.20
N LYS A 144 6.12 18.86 5.28
CA LYS A 144 5.35 18.68 4.06
C LYS A 144 6.25 19.02 2.87
N GLY A 145 6.47 18.05 2.01
CA GLY A 145 7.14 18.22 0.73
C GLY A 145 6.11 18.45 -0.36
N ASP A 146 6.32 19.48 -1.17
CA ASP A 146 5.65 19.64 -2.46
C ASP A 146 6.64 19.23 -3.57
N PHE A 147 6.20 18.37 -4.50
CA PHE A 147 7.07 17.80 -5.52
C PHE A 147 7.59 18.87 -6.47
N ASP A 148 8.89 18.82 -6.79
CA ASP A 148 9.53 19.77 -7.70
C ASP A 148 9.54 19.22 -9.14
N GLY A 149 8.35 19.06 -9.73
CA GLY A 149 8.16 18.55 -11.09
C GLY A 149 6.70 18.65 -11.55
N ASP A 150 6.38 18.07 -12.71
CA ASP A 150 5.04 18.15 -13.35
C ASP A 150 3.98 17.23 -12.70
N SER A 151 4.03 17.05 -11.39
CA SER A 151 3.13 16.18 -10.62
C SER A 151 2.60 16.89 -9.38
N ASP A 152 1.35 16.61 -9.03
CA ASP A 152 0.71 17.12 -7.81
C ASP A 152 1.10 16.28 -6.57
N ALA A 153 2.16 15.48 -6.67
CA ALA A 153 2.59 14.62 -5.59
C ALA A 153 3.06 15.45 -4.38
N GLN A 154 2.72 14.96 -3.18
CA GLN A 154 3.17 15.50 -1.91
C GLN A 154 3.70 14.39 -1.04
N MET A 155 4.70 14.71 -0.23
CA MET A 155 5.10 13.89 0.89
C MET A 155 4.71 14.57 2.19
N LYS A 156 4.24 13.81 3.16
CA LYS A 156 3.89 14.33 4.48
C LYS A 156 4.47 13.42 5.54
N ILE A 157 5.13 14.02 6.51
CA ILE A 157 5.55 13.34 7.73
C ILE A 157 5.01 14.09 8.92
N SER A 158 4.52 13.36 9.91
CA SER A 158 4.07 13.93 11.18
C SER A 158 4.89 13.38 12.34
N PHE A 159 5.52 14.28 13.08
CA PHE A 159 6.25 14.05 14.31
C PHE A 159 5.23 13.98 15.45
N GLY A 160 4.67 12.80 15.62
CA GLY A 160 3.85 12.42 16.76
C GLY A 160 4.37 11.11 17.33
N THR A 161 3.47 10.25 17.79
CA THR A 161 3.85 8.93 18.33
C THR A 161 4.38 7.95 17.30
N THR A 162 4.21 8.20 16.00
CA THR A 162 4.42 7.17 14.96
C THR A 162 5.40 7.56 13.85
N TYR A 163 5.90 8.81 13.78
CA TYR A 163 6.81 9.27 12.72
C TYR A 163 6.43 8.77 11.31
N GLN A 164 5.13 8.80 11.01
CA GLN A 164 4.58 8.13 9.84
C GLN A 164 4.78 9.00 8.59
N LEU A 165 5.45 8.45 7.58
CA LEU A 165 5.53 9.04 6.24
C LEU A 165 4.29 8.68 5.43
N TRP A 166 3.80 9.63 4.65
CA TRP A 166 2.68 9.50 3.73
C TRP A 166 3.06 10.04 2.36
N TYR A 167 2.73 9.27 1.32
CA TYR A 167 2.72 9.73 -0.06
C TYR A 167 1.29 10.14 -0.45
N CYS A 168 1.14 11.31 -1.03
CA CYS A 168 -0.12 11.82 -1.55
C CYS A 168 0.07 12.09 -3.05
N PHE A 169 -0.73 11.50 -3.92
CA PHE A 169 -0.63 11.72 -5.36
C PHE A 169 -1.96 11.40 -6.05
N ARG A 170 -2.12 11.74 -7.33
CA ARG A 170 -3.35 11.45 -8.08
C ARG A 170 -3.35 10.00 -8.57
N ALA A 171 -4.52 9.37 -8.62
CA ALA A 171 -4.62 8.00 -9.13
C ALA A 171 -4.12 7.84 -10.58
N SER A 172 -4.29 8.89 -11.40
CA SER A 172 -3.81 8.92 -12.78
C SER A 172 -2.29 8.76 -12.89
N GLU A 173 -1.53 9.19 -11.87
CA GLU A 173 -0.07 9.13 -11.86
C GLU A 173 0.48 7.70 -11.68
N LEU A 174 -0.40 6.73 -11.35
CA LEU A 174 -0.04 5.32 -11.24
C LEU A 174 -0.52 4.46 -12.42
N THR A 175 -1.18 5.05 -13.43
CA THR A 175 -1.88 4.28 -14.47
C THR A 175 -0.95 3.30 -15.20
N ASP A 176 0.27 3.74 -15.51
CA ASP A 176 1.27 2.95 -16.24
C ASP A 176 1.80 1.76 -15.42
N TYR A 177 1.60 1.77 -14.11
CA TYR A 177 2.00 0.72 -13.18
C TYR A 177 0.86 -0.24 -12.82
N LYS A 178 -0.33 -0.07 -13.41
CA LYS A 178 -1.49 -0.93 -13.15
C LYS A 178 -1.25 -2.30 -13.74
N VAL A 179 -1.23 -3.33 -12.88
CA VAL A 179 -1.08 -4.73 -13.29
C VAL A 179 -2.43 -5.31 -13.68
N CYS A 180 -3.43 -5.13 -12.82
CA CYS A 180 -4.78 -5.64 -13.08
C CYS A 180 -5.85 -4.88 -12.31
N GLU A 181 -7.08 -5.06 -12.75
CA GLU A 181 -8.29 -4.60 -12.08
C GLU A 181 -9.32 -5.72 -12.12
N PHE A 182 -10.07 -5.88 -11.03
CA PHE A 182 -11.14 -6.87 -10.95
C PHE A 182 -12.18 -6.51 -9.90
N ILE A 183 -13.35 -7.14 -10.04
CA ILE A 183 -14.51 -6.97 -9.18
C ILE A 183 -14.76 -8.28 -8.45
N VAL A 184 -15.13 -8.18 -7.17
CA VAL A 184 -15.57 -9.29 -6.34
C VAL A 184 -16.96 -8.97 -5.83
N GLU A 185 -17.94 -9.79 -6.19
CA GLU A 185 -19.29 -9.68 -5.62
C GLU A 185 -19.24 -9.99 -4.12
N LYS A 186 -19.97 -9.21 -3.33
CA LYS A 186 -20.17 -9.49 -1.91
C LYS A 186 -20.96 -10.78 -1.79
N PRO A 187 -20.52 -11.74 -0.95
CA PRO A 187 -21.32 -12.94 -0.75
C PRO A 187 -22.64 -12.56 -0.05
N ALA A 188 -23.71 -13.30 -0.34
CA ALA A 188 -24.98 -13.12 0.36
C ALA A 188 -24.86 -13.37 1.88
N ARG A 189 -23.91 -14.24 2.27
CA ARG A 189 -23.47 -14.46 3.65
C ARG A 189 -22.00 -14.88 3.66
N THR A 190 -21.26 -14.53 4.70
CA THR A 190 -19.92 -15.08 4.94
C THR A 190 -20.02 -16.53 5.41
N LEU A 191 -19.05 -17.35 5.02
CA LEU A 191 -18.93 -18.73 5.47
C LEU A 191 -18.40 -18.77 6.90
N THR A 192 -19.07 -19.57 7.73
CA THR A 192 -18.63 -19.87 9.09
C THR A 192 -17.68 -21.06 9.10
N TYR A 193 -17.01 -21.29 10.22
CA TYR A 193 -16.20 -22.50 10.40
C TYR A 193 -17.00 -23.79 10.20
N GLY A 194 -18.27 -23.82 10.63
CA GLY A 194 -19.16 -24.97 10.45
C GLY A 194 -19.47 -25.26 8.97
N ASP A 195 -19.62 -24.20 8.16
CA ASP A 195 -19.77 -24.34 6.70
C ASP A 195 -18.52 -24.97 6.07
N ILE A 196 -17.34 -24.46 6.42
CA ILE A 196 -16.05 -24.95 5.89
C ILE A 196 -15.82 -26.42 6.27
N TRP A 197 -16.05 -26.76 7.54
CA TRP A 197 -15.93 -28.13 8.03
C TRP A 197 -16.84 -29.08 7.25
N SER A 198 -18.09 -28.68 7.01
CA SER A 198 -19.06 -29.51 6.27
C SER A 198 -18.63 -29.73 4.82
N LEU A 199 -18.13 -28.68 4.16
CA LEU A 199 -17.59 -28.76 2.79
C LEU A 199 -16.37 -29.69 2.70
N SER A 200 -15.45 -29.62 3.67
CA SER A 200 -14.25 -30.46 3.69
C SER A 200 -14.55 -31.96 3.79
N LYS A 201 -15.67 -32.33 4.43
CA LYS A 201 -16.11 -33.73 4.52
C LYS A 201 -16.68 -34.25 3.21
N GLN A 202 -17.36 -33.41 2.45
CA GLN A 202 -17.94 -33.77 1.15
C GLN A 202 -16.86 -34.00 0.08
N SER A 203 -15.71 -33.34 0.18
CA SER A 203 -14.60 -33.53 -0.76
C SER A 203 -13.75 -34.80 -0.52
N LEU A 204 -13.98 -35.51 0.59
CA LEU A 204 -13.26 -36.73 0.95
C LEU A 204 -14.03 -38.01 0.61
N THR A 205 -15.25 -37.87 0.09
CA THR A 205 -16.14 -38.95 -0.39
C THR A 205 -16.29 -38.86 -1.90
#